data_AF-A0A8A4TSE5-F1
#
_entry.id   AF-A0A8A4TSE5-F1
#
_cell.length_a   1.000
_cell.length_b   1.000
_cell.length_c   1.000
_cell.angle_alpha   90.00
_cell.angle_beta   90.00
_cell.angle_gamma   90.00
#
_symmetry.space_group_name_H-M   'P 1'
#
loop_
_entity.id
_entity.type
_entity.pdbx_description
1 polymer ?
#
loop_
_entity_poly.entity_id
_entity_poly.type
_entity_poly.pdbx_seq_one_letter_code
_entity_poly.pdbx_strand_id
1 'polypeptide(L)'
;MKIFRVLFLMLFLGSTMAMGNEICEAINDLANDWNEVANFIDEAGDDEDFTAVELRAFERYIEELAEDTYWLADALIDLGDRRETNLGTTLRKTMVRLADGGSTNRMVNDLDSLVDTLDKVTDYCDE
;
A
#
# COMPACT_ATOMS: atom_id res chain seq x y z
N MET A 1 -10.26 -9.22 -14.78
CA MET A 1 -11.58 -9.38 -14.11
C MET A 1 -11.85 -8.11 -13.32
N LYS A 2 -12.63 -7.16 -13.84
CA LYS A 2 -12.83 -5.82 -13.23
C LYS A 2 -14.27 -5.54 -12.78
N ILE A 3 -15.16 -6.55 -12.78
CA ILE A 3 -16.60 -6.38 -12.57
C ILE A 3 -17.04 -6.69 -11.12
N PHE A 4 -16.21 -7.32 -10.30
CA PHE A 4 -16.60 -7.71 -8.93
C PHE A 4 -16.50 -6.59 -7.88
N ARG A 5 -15.67 -5.56 -8.11
CA ARG A 5 -15.33 -4.56 -7.08
C ARG A 5 -16.42 -3.48 -6.83
N VAL A 6 -17.38 -3.32 -7.75
CA VAL A 6 -18.45 -2.31 -7.61
C VAL A 6 -19.62 -2.80 -6.74
N LEU A 7 -19.77 -4.10 -6.52
CA LEU A 7 -20.93 -4.65 -5.80
C LEU A 7 -20.78 -4.68 -4.27
N PHE A 8 -19.58 -4.48 -3.73
CA PHE A 8 -19.32 -4.67 -2.30
C PHE A 8 -19.68 -3.45 -1.42
N LEU A 9 -19.88 -2.28 -2.05
CA LEU A 9 -20.12 -1.00 -1.39
C LEU A 9 -21.58 -0.75 -0.95
N MET A 10 -22.50 -1.73 -1.09
CA MET A 10 -23.89 -1.60 -0.60
C MET A 10 -24.23 -2.38 0.68
N LEU A 11 -23.27 -3.05 1.33
CA LEU A 11 -23.56 -3.96 2.47
C LEU A 11 -23.01 -3.49 3.83
N PHE A 12 -22.69 -2.20 3.97
CA PHE A 12 -22.05 -1.63 5.17
C PHE A 12 -22.90 -1.52 6.46
N LEU A 13 -24.02 -2.25 6.59
CA LEU A 13 -24.91 -2.09 7.77
C LEU A 13 -25.39 -3.38 8.46
N GLY A 14 -24.81 -4.57 8.22
CA GLY A 14 -25.42 -5.77 8.82
C GLY A 14 -24.58 -7.01 9.13
N SER A 15 -23.27 -7.07 8.89
CA SER A 15 -22.52 -8.32 9.07
C SER A 15 -21.04 -8.08 9.42
N THR A 16 -20.80 -7.56 10.62
CA THR A 16 -19.53 -6.92 11.03
C THR A 16 -18.37 -7.86 11.34
N MET A 17 -18.53 -9.19 11.35
CA MET A 17 -17.43 -10.11 11.71
C MET A 17 -16.82 -10.87 10.52
N ALA A 18 -17.58 -11.21 9.49
CA ALA A 18 -17.06 -11.94 8.33
C ALA A 18 -16.37 -11.01 7.31
N MET A 19 -16.90 -9.79 7.13
CA MET A 19 -16.29 -8.77 6.24
C MET A 19 -14.98 -8.20 6.78
N GLY A 20 -14.78 -8.19 8.11
CA GLY A 20 -13.51 -7.73 8.70
C GLY A 20 -12.34 -8.60 8.25
N ASN A 21 -12.52 -9.92 8.26
CA ASN A 21 -11.46 -10.87 7.92
C ASN A 21 -11.06 -10.80 6.44
N GLU A 22 -12.04 -10.67 5.53
CA GLU A 22 -11.77 -10.52 4.08
C GLU A 22 -11.06 -9.20 3.74
N ILE A 23 -11.41 -8.10 4.43
CA ILE A 23 -10.73 -6.81 4.26
C ILE A 23 -9.31 -6.89 4.81
N CYS A 24 -9.14 -7.50 5.98
CA CYS A 24 -7.83 -7.68 6.59
C CYS A 24 -6.91 -8.60 5.78
N GLU A 25 -7.44 -9.66 5.18
CA GLU A 25 -6.71 -10.51 4.23
C GLU A 25 -6.27 -9.70 3.01
N ALA A 26 -7.14 -8.87 2.44
CA ALA A 26 -6.78 -8.01 1.30
C ALA A 26 -5.73 -6.94 1.66
N ILE A 27 -5.75 -6.41 2.89
CA ILE A 27 -4.72 -5.47 3.36
C ILE A 27 -3.39 -6.21 3.57
N ASN A 28 -3.42 -7.42 4.13
CA ASN A 28 -2.23 -8.27 4.28
C ASN A 28 -1.62 -8.63 2.91
N ASP A 29 -2.44 -9.00 1.93
CA ASP A 29 -1.99 -9.26 0.56
C ASP A 29 -1.32 -8.01 -0.03
N LEU A 30 -1.94 -6.84 0.12
CA LEU A 30 -1.37 -5.58 -0.34
C LEU A 30 -0.04 -5.24 0.37
N ALA A 31 0.07 -5.49 1.67
CA ALA A 31 1.30 -5.31 2.43
C ALA A 31 2.41 -6.27 1.95
N ASN A 32 2.07 -7.52 1.68
CA ASN A 32 2.98 -8.51 1.12
C ASN A 32 3.49 -8.10 -0.27
N ASP A 33 2.60 -7.65 -1.16
CA ASP A 33 2.97 -7.18 -2.50
C ASP A 33 3.95 -6.00 -2.42
N TRP A 34 3.73 -5.04 -1.52
CA TRP A 34 4.68 -3.94 -1.31
C TRP A 34 6.00 -4.37 -0.67
N ASN A 35 5.98 -5.37 0.22
CA ASN A 35 7.19 -5.99 0.76
C ASN A 35 8.02 -6.67 -0.33
N GLU A 36 7.39 -7.35 -1.28
CA GLU A 36 8.11 -7.93 -2.44
C GLU A 36 8.80 -6.86 -3.27
N VAL A 37 8.16 -5.70 -3.48
CA VAL A 37 8.75 -4.55 -4.18
C VAL A 37 9.93 -3.96 -3.41
N ALA A 38 9.81 -3.83 -2.08
CA ALA A 38 10.89 -3.34 -1.24
C ALA A 38 12.11 -4.28 -1.29
N ASN A 39 11.89 -5.60 -1.19
CA ASN A 39 12.95 -6.60 -1.29
C ASN A 39 13.63 -6.58 -2.67
N PHE A 40 12.86 -6.47 -3.76
CA PHE A 40 13.42 -6.33 -5.11
C PHE A 40 14.37 -5.13 -5.22
N ILE A 41 14.04 -4.04 -4.51
CA ILE A 41 14.86 -2.84 -4.49
C ILE A 41 16.09 -2.98 -3.61
N ASP A 42 15.97 -3.58 -2.44
CA ASP A 42 17.10 -3.83 -1.53
C ASP A 42 18.15 -4.72 -2.23
N GLU A 43 17.71 -5.80 -2.87
CA GLU A 43 18.59 -6.73 -3.61
C GLU A 43 19.29 -6.08 -4.81
N ALA A 44 18.65 -5.10 -5.46
CA ALA A 44 19.21 -4.41 -6.62
C ALA A 44 20.06 -3.18 -6.25
N GLY A 45 19.83 -2.59 -5.07
CA GLY A 45 20.49 -1.36 -4.61
C GLY A 45 21.85 -1.55 -3.94
N ASP A 46 22.25 -2.79 -3.64
CA ASP A 46 23.45 -3.10 -2.85
C ASP A 46 24.77 -2.97 -3.63
N ASP A 47 24.75 -2.94 -4.98
CA ASP A 47 25.97 -2.98 -5.80
C ASP A 47 26.10 -1.90 -6.90
N GLU A 48 25.05 -1.23 -7.38
CA GLU A 48 25.15 -0.16 -8.40
C GLU A 48 23.83 0.64 -8.53
N ASP A 49 23.85 1.80 -9.20
CA ASP A 49 22.61 2.50 -9.57
C ASP A 49 21.69 1.58 -10.39
N PHE A 50 20.39 1.53 -10.07
CA PHE A 50 19.40 0.76 -10.83
C PHE A 50 19.52 0.98 -12.34
N THR A 51 19.51 -0.12 -13.09
CA THR A 51 19.40 -0.05 -14.54
C THR A 51 18.05 0.55 -14.95
N ALA A 52 17.99 1.12 -16.15
CA ALA A 52 16.73 1.62 -16.71
C ALA A 52 15.64 0.55 -16.86
N VAL A 53 16.01 -0.75 -16.86
CA VAL A 53 15.05 -1.86 -16.91
C VAL A 53 14.43 -2.09 -15.55
N GLU A 54 15.23 -2.08 -14.49
CA GLU A 54 14.75 -2.27 -13.11
C GLU A 54 13.92 -1.07 -12.66
N LEU A 55 14.32 0.16 -13.02
CA LEU A 55 13.50 1.36 -12.78
C LEU A 55 12.11 1.25 -13.43
N ARG A 56 12.03 0.73 -14.67
CA ARG A 56 10.73 0.53 -15.35
C ARG A 56 9.91 -0.61 -14.74
N ALA A 57 10.56 -1.66 -14.24
CA ALA A 57 9.87 -2.72 -13.52
C ALA A 57 9.27 -2.15 -12.23
N PHE A 58 10.05 -1.33 -11.52
CA PHE A 58 9.63 -0.65 -10.31
C PHE A 58 8.45 0.31 -10.55
N GLU A 59 8.55 1.21 -11.54
CA GLU A 59 7.46 2.11 -11.91
C GLU A 59 6.16 1.34 -12.20
N ARG A 60 6.25 0.19 -12.87
CA ARG A 60 5.09 -0.67 -13.15
C ARG A 60 4.49 -1.25 -11.87
N TYR A 61 5.32 -1.74 -10.95
CA TYR A 61 4.82 -2.25 -9.67
C TYR A 61 4.09 -1.16 -8.87
N ILE A 62 4.64 0.06 -8.83
CA ILE A 62 3.95 1.20 -8.22
C ILE A 62 2.60 1.43 -8.90
N GLU A 63 2.56 1.49 -10.23
CA GLU A 63 1.30 1.71 -10.98
C GLU A 63 0.26 0.62 -10.70
N GLU A 64 0.67 -0.64 -10.59
CA GLU A 64 -0.21 -1.78 -10.33
C GLU A 64 -0.82 -1.74 -8.92
N LEU A 65 -0.03 -1.34 -7.91
CA LEU A 65 -0.47 -1.31 -6.51
C LEU A 65 -1.06 0.03 -6.08
N ALA A 66 -0.86 1.10 -6.87
CA ALA A 66 -1.20 2.45 -6.45
C ALA A 66 -2.70 2.66 -6.21
N GLU A 67 -3.56 2.14 -7.09
CA GLU A 67 -5.01 2.33 -6.98
C GLU A 67 -5.54 1.76 -5.66
N ASP A 68 -5.18 0.51 -5.34
CA ASP A 68 -5.62 -0.18 -4.14
C ASP A 68 -5.03 0.47 -2.87
N THR A 69 -3.79 0.97 -2.95
CA THR A 69 -3.14 1.70 -1.84
C THR A 69 -3.79 3.05 -1.57
N TYR A 70 -4.14 3.81 -2.61
CA TYR A 70 -4.89 5.06 -2.46
C TYR A 70 -6.29 4.81 -1.89
N TRP A 71 -6.94 3.73 -2.31
CA TRP A 71 -8.24 3.36 -1.78
C TRP A 71 -8.18 3.04 -0.28
N LEU A 72 -7.19 2.24 0.15
CA LEU A 72 -6.97 1.95 1.57
C LEU A 72 -6.68 3.23 2.36
N ALA A 73 -5.83 4.11 1.82
CA ALA A 73 -5.51 5.38 2.45
C ALA A 73 -6.76 6.24 2.70
N ASP A 74 -7.66 6.31 1.71
CA ASP A 74 -8.89 7.09 1.80
C ASP A 74 -9.90 6.46 2.76
N ALA A 75 -10.02 5.13 2.75
CA ALA A 75 -10.84 4.39 3.71
C ALA A 75 -10.38 4.66 5.16
N LEU A 76 -9.08 4.63 5.43
CA LEU A 76 -8.51 4.92 6.76
C LEU A 76 -8.75 6.37 7.20
N ILE A 77 -8.73 7.32 6.28
CA ILE A 77 -9.06 8.73 6.56
C ILE A 77 -10.55 8.87 6.90
N ASP A 78 -11.42 8.20 6.14
CA ASP A 78 -12.88 8.31 6.28
C ASP A 78 -13.42 7.64 7.56
N LEU A 79 -12.68 6.69 8.16
CA LEU A 79 -13.00 6.15 9.49
C LEU A 79 -13.01 7.24 10.58
N GLY A 80 -12.25 8.33 10.39
CA GLY A 80 -12.35 9.55 11.18
C GLY A 80 -11.68 9.52 12.56
N ASP A 81 -11.21 8.35 13.02
CA ASP A 81 -10.39 8.25 14.22
C ASP A 81 -8.96 8.75 13.97
N ARG A 82 -8.33 9.31 15.01
CA ARG A 82 -7.05 10.03 14.89
C ARG A 82 -5.92 9.13 14.40
N ARG A 83 -5.89 7.85 14.81
CA ARG A 83 -4.80 6.92 14.45
C ARG A 83 -4.90 6.55 12.97
N GLU A 84 -6.07 6.14 12.53
CA GLU A 84 -6.44 5.70 11.19
C GLU A 84 -6.26 6.86 10.20
N THR A 85 -6.72 8.06 10.56
CA THR A 85 -6.51 9.27 9.75
C THR A 85 -5.02 9.56 9.52
N ASN A 86 -4.18 9.35 10.54
CA ASN A 86 -2.73 9.55 10.41
C ASN A 86 -2.10 8.48 9.50
N LEU A 87 -2.51 7.22 9.64
CA LEU A 87 -2.04 6.11 8.78
C LEU A 87 -2.44 6.37 7.31
N GLY A 88 -3.71 6.64 7.05
CA GLY A 88 -4.20 6.94 5.70
C GLY A 88 -3.55 8.19 5.09
N THR A 89 -3.36 9.26 5.88
CA THR A 89 -2.62 10.45 5.40
C THR A 89 -1.17 10.13 5.08
N THR A 90 -0.54 9.23 5.83
CA THR A 90 0.85 8.82 5.61
C THR A 90 0.97 8.00 4.33
N LEU A 91 0.13 6.98 4.15
CA LEU A 91 0.05 6.20 2.90
C LEU A 91 -0.13 7.11 1.69
N ARG A 92 -1.11 8.02 1.75
CA ARG A 92 -1.40 8.94 0.63
C ARG A 92 -0.21 9.83 0.29
N LYS A 93 0.47 10.40 1.29
CA LYS A 93 1.66 11.23 1.08
C LYS A 93 2.81 10.43 0.49
N THR A 94 3.03 9.22 0.98
CA THR A 94 4.10 8.34 0.49
C THR A 94 3.85 7.94 -0.96
N MET A 95 2.62 7.55 -1.31
CA MET A 95 2.24 7.26 -2.70
C MET A 95 2.44 8.45 -3.64
N VAL A 96 2.14 9.67 -3.19
CA VAL A 96 2.43 10.88 -3.97
C VAL A 96 3.93 11.06 -4.18
N ARG A 97 4.76 10.83 -3.16
CA ARG A 97 6.23 10.94 -3.28
C ARG A 97 6.82 9.89 -4.20
N LEU A 98 6.31 8.65 -4.14
CA LEU A 98 6.71 7.57 -5.06
C LEU A 98 6.34 7.92 -6.51
N ALA A 99 5.15 8.47 -6.74
CA ALA A 99 4.72 8.90 -8.08
C ALA A 99 5.51 10.11 -8.62
N ASP A 100 5.96 11.01 -7.75
CA ASP A 100 6.82 12.14 -8.12
C ASP A 100 8.25 11.69 -8.47
N GLY A 101 8.62 10.46 -8.07
CA GLY A 101 9.93 9.87 -8.24
C GLY A 101 11.02 10.58 -7.44
N GLY A 102 12.27 10.33 -7.83
CA GLY A 102 13.43 10.95 -7.21
C GLY A 102 14.70 10.14 -7.39
N SER A 103 15.68 10.39 -6.54
CA SER A 103 16.82 9.49 -6.44
C SER A 103 16.37 8.12 -5.92
N THR A 104 17.06 7.07 -6.36
CA THR A 104 16.92 5.71 -5.83
C THR A 104 16.80 5.66 -4.32
N ASN A 105 17.76 6.25 -3.62
CA ASN A 105 17.79 6.26 -2.15
C ASN A 105 16.53 6.91 -1.55
N ARG A 106 15.96 7.94 -2.20
CA ARG A 106 14.70 8.53 -1.74
C ARG A 106 13.52 7.57 -1.94
N MET A 107 13.45 6.91 -3.10
CA MET A 107 12.39 5.96 -3.40
C MET A 107 12.41 4.75 -2.45
N VAL A 108 13.60 4.23 -2.11
CA VAL A 108 13.80 3.19 -1.08
C VAL A 108 13.21 3.65 0.26
N ASN A 109 13.63 4.83 0.75
CA ASN A 109 13.12 5.36 2.02
C ASN A 109 11.60 5.59 2.01
N ASP A 110 11.05 5.98 0.86
CA ASP A 110 9.60 6.15 0.70
C ASP A 110 8.88 4.80 0.72
N LEU A 111 9.44 3.73 0.13
CA LEU A 111 8.89 2.37 0.23
C LEU A 111 8.95 1.82 1.64
N ASP A 112 10.08 1.97 2.35
CA ASP A 112 10.20 1.52 3.74
C ASP A 112 9.12 2.17 4.60
N SER A 113 8.88 3.47 4.41
CA SER A 113 7.81 4.18 5.10
C SER A 113 6.41 3.69 4.70
N LEU A 114 6.22 3.22 3.47
CA LEU A 114 4.96 2.67 3.01
C LEU A 114 4.69 1.31 3.68
N VAL A 115 5.67 0.41 3.63
CA VAL A 115 5.61 -0.93 4.24
C VAL A 115 5.37 -0.83 5.74
N ASP A 116 6.16 -0.02 6.47
CA ASP A 116 5.96 0.19 7.92
C ASP A 116 4.58 0.78 8.26
N THR A 117 3.98 1.54 7.34
CA THR A 117 2.60 2.02 7.54
C THR A 117 1.58 0.92 7.28
N LEU A 118 1.77 0.08 6.26
CA LEU A 118 0.89 -1.06 5.97
C LEU A 118 0.96 -2.10 7.09
N ASP A 119 2.14 -2.41 7.61
CA ASP A 119 2.35 -3.31 8.76
C ASP A 119 1.55 -2.84 9.99
N LYS A 120 1.52 -1.52 10.24
CA LYS A 120 0.71 -0.96 11.35
C LYS A 120 -0.79 -1.07 11.12
N VAL A 121 -1.23 -1.16 9.87
CA VAL A 121 -2.63 -1.38 9.51
C VAL A 121 -2.96 -2.87 9.63
N THR A 122 -2.05 -3.76 9.24
CA THR A 122 -2.24 -5.21 9.40
C THR A 122 -2.19 -5.64 10.87
N ASP A 123 -1.35 -5.03 11.70
CA ASP A 123 -1.34 -5.25 13.15
C ASP A 123 -2.72 -4.97 13.78
N TYR A 124 -3.45 -3.95 13.29
CA TYR A 124 -4.80 -3.64 13.74
C TYR A 124 -5.81 -4.74 13.37
N CYS A 125 -5.55 -5.45 12.28
CA CYS A 125 -6.38 -6.56 11.81
C CYS A 125 -6.20 -7.84 12.63
N ASP A 126 -5.08 -7.98 13.33
CA ASP A 126 -4.74 -9.15 14.14
C ASP A 126 -5.11 -8.99 15.64
N GLU A 127 -5.51 -7.79 16.09
CA GLU A 127 -5.97 -7.45 17.46
C GLU A 127 -7.47 -7.76 17.71
#